data_AF-A0A4S0Q4Q6-F1
#
_entry.id   AF-A0A4S0Q4Q6-F1
#
_cell.length_a   1.000
_cell.length_b   1.000
_cell.length_c   1.000
_cell.angle_alpha   90.00
_cell.angle_beta   90.00
_cell.angle_gamma   90.00
#
_symmetry.space_group_name_H-M   'P 1'
#
loop_
_entity.id
_entity.type
_entity.pdbx_description
1 polymer ?
#
loop_
_entity_poly.entity_id
_entity_poly.type
_entity_poly.pdbx_seq_one_letter_code
_entity_poly.pdbx_strand_id
1 'polypeptide(L)'
;CWADAAAALTLEAAGGQMAAFDEHVLAMRPSPGIEAVGASLRHLLDGSGLIAAARGSRTQDALSLRAVPHVHGAAREVLDRSAQLVDRELASVTDNPV
;
A
#
# COMPACT_ATOMS: atom_id res chain seq x y z
N CYS A 1 5.75 8.57 1.37
CA CYS A 1 5.42 7.13 1.29
C CYS A 1 6.67 6.28 0.97
N TRP A 2 7.73 6.37 1.78
CA TRP A 2 9.00 5.66 1.49
C TRP A 2 8.88 4.13 1.41
N ALA A 3 7.98 3.54 2.19
CA ALA A 3 7.72 2.10 2.13
C ALA A 3 7.23 1.65 0.75
N ASP A 4 6.30 2.38 0.14
CA ASP A 4 5.79 2.04 -1.20
C ASP A 4 6.85 2.26 -2.28
N ALA A 5 7.68 3.29 -2.15
CA ALA A 5 8.80 3.52 -3.07
C ALA A 5 9.84 2.38 -3.00
N ALA A 6 10.20 1.94 -1.79
CA ALA A 6 11.08 0.79 -1.62
C ALA A 6 10.46 -0.52 -2.13
N ALA A 7 9.16 -0.71 -1.93
CA ALA A 7 8.43 -1.85 -2.48
C ALA A 7 8.37 -1.80 -4.01
N ALA A 8 8.14 -0.63 -4.62
CA ALA A 8 8.17 -0.45 -6.07
C ALA A 8 9.55 -0.81 -6.63
N LEU A 9 10.64 -0.30 -6.05
CA LEU A 9 11.99 -0.68 -6.46
C LEU A 9 12.22 -2.19 -6.38
N THR A 10 11.74 -2.83 -5.31
CA THR A 10 11.86 -4.28 -5.12
C THR A 10 11.03 -5.06 -6.16
N LEU A 11 9.80 -4.61 -6.43
CA LEU A 11 8.92 -5.19 -7.45
C LEU A 11 9.53 -5.07 -8.85
N GLU A 12 10.09 -3.91 -9.18
CA GLU A 12 10.75 -3.69 -10.47
C GLU A 12 11.96 -4.60 -10.63
N ALA A 13 12.86 -4.63 -9.64
CA ALA A 13 14.05 -5.46 -9.66
C ALA A 13 13.72 -6.97 -9.72
N ALA A 14 12.60 -7.38 -9.13
CA ALA A 14 12.14 -8.77 -9.13
C ALA A 14 11.24 -9.14 -10.34
N GLY A 15 10.94 -8.20 -11.25
CA GLY A 15 10.02 -8.42 -12.35
C GLY A 15 8.60 -8.77 -11.88
N GLY A 16 8.05 -7.95 -10.98
CA GLY A 16 6.75 -8.15 -10.34
C GLY A 16 5.59 -8.31 -11.33
N GLN A 17 4.62 -9.15 -10.96
CA GLN A 17 3.43 -9.42 -11.75
C GLN A 17 2.30 -8.44 -11.41
N MET A 18 2.27 -7.32 -12.15
CA MET A 18 1.38 -6.19 -11.85
C MET A 18 -0.12 -6.47 -11.94
N ALA A 19 -0.55 -7.59 -12.52
CA ALA A 19 -1.96 -7.98 -12.56
C ALA A 19 -2.59 -8.11 -11.15
N ALA A 20 -1.79 -8.46 -10.12
CA ALA A 20 -2.28 -8.53 -8.74
C ALA A 20 -2.52 -7.15 -8.09
N PHE A 21 -2.02 -6.08 -8.72
CA PHE A 21 -2.11 -4.71 -8.25
C PHE A 21 -3.11 -3.89 -9.08
N ASP A 22 -3.85 -4.55 -9.97
CA ASP A 22 -4.92 -3.94 -10.73
C ASP A 22 -5.96 -3.30 -9.79
N GLU A 23 -6.50 -2.15 -10.20
CA GLU A 23 -7.44 -1.40 -9.39
C GLU A 23 -8.70 -2.20 -9.04
N HIS A 24 -9.28 -2.90 -10.03
CA HIS A 24 -10.48 -3.70 -9.81
C HIS A 24 -10.20 -4.92 -8.94
N VAL A 25 -9.01 -5.51 -9.08
CA VAL A 25 -8.58 -6.64 -8.25
C VAL A 25 -8.46 -6.22 -6.78
N LEU A 26 -7.80 -5.08 -6.51
CA LEU A 26 -7.64 -4.58 -5.15
C LEU A 26 -8.99 -4.10 -4.56
N ALA A 27 -9.86 -3.50 -5.38
CA ALA A 27 -11.17 -3.03 -4.94
C ALA A 27 -12.13 -4.16 -4.49
N MET A 28 -11.85 -5.43 -4.82
CA MET A 28 -12.60 -6.58 -4.29
C MET A 28 -12.54 -6.67 -2.75
N ARG A 29 -11.51 -6.06 -2.14
CA ARG A 29 -11.43 -5.88 -0.69
C ARG A 29 -11.44 -4.37 -0.38
N PRO A 30 -12.63 -3.81 -0.06
CA PRO A 30 -12.76 -2.39 0.24
C PRO A 30 -11.86 -1.97 1.41
N SER A 31 -10.92 -1.06 1.16
CA SER A 31 -9.99 -0.51 2.15
C SER A 31 -9.29 0.70 1.54
N PRO A 32 -9.49 1.91 2.11
CA PRO A 32 -8.81 3.12 1.64
C PRO A 32 -7.28 2.99 1.63
N GLY A 33 -6.71 2.27 2.60
CA GLY A 33 -5.28 2.00 2.68
C GLY A 33 -4.79 1.14 1.51
N ILE A 34 -5.51 0.06 1.18
CA ILE A 34 -5.18 -0.82 0.04
C ILE A 34 -5.25 -0.05 -1.27
N GLU A 35 -6.31 0.73 -1.47
CA GLU A 35 -6.51 1.55 -2.67
C GLU A 35 -5.38 2.56 -2.85
N ALA A 36 -5.02 3.29 -1.78
CA ALA A 36 -3.95 4.28 -1.80
C ALA A 36 -2.58 3.67 -2.11
N VAL A 37 -2.25 2.52 -1.52
CA VAL A 37 -0.97 1.83 -1.82
C VAL A 37 -0.97 1.26 -3.22
N GLY A 38 -2.08 0.65 -3.66
CA GLY A 38 -2.24 0.14 -5.02
C GLY A 38 -2.04 1.23 -6.07
N ALA A 39 -2.68 2.40 -5.87
CA ALA A 39 -2.51 3.55 -6.74
C ALA A 39 -1.06 4.06 -6.75
N SER A 40 -0.42 4.15 -5.58
CA SER A 40 0.99 4.57 -5.48
C SER A 40 1.92 3.62 -6.22
N LEU A 41 1.75 2.30 -6.08
CA LEU A 41 2.60 1.32 -6.76
C LEU A 41 2.39 1.31 -8.27
N ARG A 42 1.13 1.40 -8.73
CA ARG A 42 0.83 1.54 -10.17
C ARG A 42 1.45 2.80 -10.76
N HIS A 43 1.39 3.92 -10.03
CA HIS A 43 2.01 5.17 -10.46
C HIS A 43 3.54 5.10 -10.51
N LEU A 44 4.18 4.55 -9.48
CA LEU A 44 5.64 4.47 -9.40
C LEU A 44 6.25 3.49 -10.42
N LEU A 45 5.50 2.47 -10.84
CA LEU A 45 5.94 1.45 -11.79
C LEU A 45 5.44 1.69 -13.22
N ASP A 46 4.73 2.79 -13.45
CA ASP A 46 4.23 3.15 -14.77
C ASP A 46 5.39 3.36 -15.75
N GLY A 47 5.27 2.79 -16.95
CA GLY A 47 6.32 2.84 -17.97
C GLY A 47 7.59 2.03 -17.70
N SER A 48 7.65 1.22 -16.62
CA SER A 48 8.83 0.38 -16.34
C SER A 48 9.08 -0.68 -17.42
N GLY A 49 10.23 -0.58 -18.09
CA GLY A 49 10.67 -1.56 -19.08
C GLY A 49 10.97 -2.95 -18.48
N LEU A 50 11.41 -3.00 -17.22
CA LEU A 50 11.70 -4.27 -16.52
C LEU A 50 10.41 -5.01 -16.18
N ILE A 51 9.40 -4.30 -15.68
CA ILE A 51 8.06 -4.87 -15.43
C ILE A 51 7.44 -5.35 -16.75
N ALA A 52 7.52 -4.54 -17.81
CA ALA A 52 6.99 -4.91 -19.12
C ALA A 52 7.66 -6.19 -19.66
N ALA A 53 8.98 -6.28 -19.58
CA ALA A 53 9.74 -7.45 -20.04
C ALA A 53 9.45 -8.73 -19.21
N ALA A 54 9.12 -8.58 -17.92
CA ALA A 54 8.84 -9.70 -17.02
C ALA A 54 7.36 -10.15 -17.02
N ARG A 55 6.47 -9.46 -17.76
CA ARG A 55 5.03 -9.74 -17.76
C ARG A 55 4.75 -11.19 -18.18
N GLY A 56 4.05 -11.93 -17.32
CA GLY A 56 3.70 -13.33 -17.58
C GLY A 56 4.85 -14.32 -17.40
N SER A 57 6.01 -13.88 -16.88
CA SER A 57 7.13 -14.78 -16.56
C SER A 57 6.79 -15.82 -15.48
N ARG A 58 5.77 -15.52 -14.65
CA ARG A 58 5.20 -16.41 -13.64
C ARG A 58 3.74 -16.06 -13.40
N THR A 59 2.97 -17.03 -12.88
CA THR A 59 1.54 -16.82 -12.59
C THR A 59 1.33 -15.81 -11.47
N GLN A 60 2.14 -15.88 -10.40
CA GLN A 60 2.03 -15.01 -9.24
C GLN A 60 3.39 -14.77 -8.60
N ASP A 61 3.54 -13.60 -7.98
CA ASP A 61 4.66 -13.31 -7.08
C ASP A 61 4.52 -14.04 -5.75
N ALA A 62 5.65 -14.17 -5.05
CA ALA A 62 5.68 -14.56 -3.65
C ALA A 62 4.78 -13.65 -2.81
N LEU A 63 4.19 -14.21 -1.74
CA LEU A 63 3.23 -13.50 -0.90
C LEU A 63 3.81 -12.21 -0.31
N SER A 64 5.11 -12.19 0.03
CA SER A 64 5.81 -11.01 0.55
C SER A 64 5.77 -9.80 -0.39
N LEU A 65 5.69 -10.01 -1.71
CA LEU A 65 5.56 -8.94 -2.70
C LEU A 65 4.09 -8.66 -3.01
N ARG A 66 3.30 -9.71 -3.22
CA ARG A 66 1.89 -9.57 -3.64
C ARG A 66 0.98 -9.00 -2.55
N ALA A 67 1.35 -9.18 -1.28
CA ALA A 67 0.59 -8.66 -0.14
C ALA A 67 0.94 -7.21 0.21
N VAL A 68 1.89 -6.54 -0.48
CA VAL A 68 2.31 -5.17 -0.16
C VAL A 68 1.12 -4.21 0.00
N PRO A 69 0.12 -4.16 -0.90
CA PRO A 69 -1.03 -3.25 -0.74
C PRO A 69 -1.80 -3.51 0.55
N HIS A 70 -1.95 -4.78 0.93
CA HIS A 70 -2.66 -5.21 2.12
C HIS A 70 -1.90 -4.87 3.40
N VAL A 71 -0.59 -5.11 3.42
CA VAL A 71 0.25 -4.88 4.61
C VAL A 71 0.46 -3.38 4.82
N HIS A 72 0.87 -2.66 3.78
CA HIS A 72 1.10 -1.22 3.87
C HIS A 72 -0.22 -0.47 4.08
N GLY A 73 -1.30 -0.90 3.42
CA GLY A 73 -2.63 -0.31 3.57
C GLY A 73 -3.15 -0.43 5.00
N ALA A 74 -3.08 -1.63 5.57
CA ALA A 74 -3.48 -1.84 6.97
C ALA A 74 -2.62 -1.02 7.95
N ALA A 75 -1.32 -0.92 7.73
CA ALA A 75 -0.44 -0.12 8.57
C ALA A 75 -0.81 1.38 8.53
N ARG A 76 -1.15 1.91 7.35
CA ARG A 76 -1.62 3.31 7.19
C ARG A 76 -2.92 3.54 7.93
N GLU A 77 -3.91 2.67 7.76
CA GLU A 77 -5.20 2.83 8.45
C GLU A 77 -5.06 2.80 9.98
N VAL A 78 -4.16 1.97 10.51
CA VAL A 78 -3.86 1.96 11.96
C VAL A 78 -3.21 3.27 12.39
N LEU A 79 -2.25 3.79 11.63
CA LEU A 79 -1.62 5.08 11.93
C LEU A 79 -2.63 6.23 11.89
N ASP A 80 -3.47 6.28 10.84
CA ASP A 80 -4.50 7.32 10.68
C ASP A 80 -5.51 7.29 11.83
N ARG A 81 -5.97 6.09 12.21
CA ARG A 81 -6.88 5.92 13.35
C ARG A 81 -6.23 6.36 14.67
N SER A 82 -4.95 6.03 14.85
CA SER A 82 -4.20 6.41 16.05
C SER A 82 -4.02 7.93 16.12
N ALA A 83 -3.68 8.57 15.00
CA ALA A 83 -3.60 10.02 14.89
C ALA A 83 -4.93 10.68 15.26
N GLN A 84 -6.05 10.20 14.73
CA GLN A 84 -7.38 10.71 15.08
C GLN A 84 -7.74 10.57 16.56
N LEU A 85 -7.23 9.53 17.24
CA LEU A 85 -7.42 9.37 18.69
C LEU A 85 -6.59 10.40 19.45
N VAL A 86 -5.31 10.53 19.09
CA VAL A 86 -4.40 11.52 19.68
C VAL A 86 -4.90 12.94 19.47
N ASP A 87 -5.34 13.29 18.27
CA ASP A 87 -5.88 14.62 17.95
C ASP A 87 -7.10 14.97 18.81
N ARG A 88 -7.98 13.99 19.06
CA ARG A 88 -9.14 14.17 19.94
C ARG A 88 -8.72 14.37 21.40
N GLU A 89 -7.74 13.62 21.86
CA GLU A 89 -7.22 13.76 23.22
C GLU A 89 -6.56 15.12 23.43
N LEU A 90 -5.72 15.55 22.48
CA LEU A 90 -5.05 16.85 22.50
C LEU A 90 -6.04 18.03 22.46
N ALA A 91 -7.22 17.83 21.88
CA ALA A 91 -8.28 18.82 21.83
C ALA A 91 -9.22 18.80 23.05
N SER A 92 -9.02 17.87 24.00
CA SER A 92 -9.88 17.69 25.17
C SER A 92 -9.30 18.37 26.42
N VAL A 93 -10.17 18.80 27.34
CA VAL A 93 -9.77 19.16 28.71
C VAL A 93 -9.73 17.89 29.54
N THR A 94 -8.57 17.54 30.08
CA THR A 94 -8.35 16.29 30.82
C THR A 94 -7.95 16.51 32.29
N ASP A 95 -8.05 17.77 32.77
CA ASP A 95 -7.77 18.14 34.16
C ASP A 95 -8.89 17.67 35.13
N ASN A 96 -8.54 17.58 36.42
CA ASN A 96 -9.48 17.26 37.50
C ASN A 96 -9.11 18.03 38.80
N PRO A 97 -10.04 18.79 39.44
CA PRO A 97 -11.40 19.05 38.99
C PRO A 97 -11.42 19.95 37.74
N VAL A 98 -12.51 19.85 37.00
CA VAL A 98 -12.84 20.77 35.90
C VAL A 98 -13.56 22.01 36.43
#